data_AF-A0A6H2NJM5-F1
#
_entry.id   AF-A0A6H2NJM5-F1
#
_cell.length_a   1.000
_cell.length_b   1.000
_cell.length_c   1.000
_cell.angle_alpha   90.00
_cell.angle_beta   90.00
_cell.angle_gamma   90.00
#
_symmetry.space_group_name_H-M   'P 1'
#
loop_
_entity.id
_entity.type
_entity.pdbx_description
1 polymer ?
#
loop_
_entity_poly.entity_id
_entity_poly.type
_entity_poly.pdbx_seq_one_letter_code
_entity_poly.pdbx_strand_id
1 'polypeptide(L)'
;MLRIQIIHGPNLNMLGLREPGIYGRQTLESINASLSQEASHLGVALSVFQSNSEGALVDCIQATFGHQDGILINPGAYTHTSVAIRDAIAAVGLPTVEVHLSNIHRREPFRHHSYIAAVAVGQICGFGADSYRLGLHALVKHLENA
;
A
#
# COMPACT_ATOMS: atom_id res chain seq x y z
N MET A 1 -3.99 -17.06 11.95
CA MET A 1 -4.64 -15.86 11.40
C MET A 1 -3.56 -15.04 10.73
N LEU A 2 -3.72 -14.70 9.45
CA LEU A 2 -2.74 -13.87 8.75
C LEU A 2 -2.74 -12.45 9.33
N ARG A 3 -1.58 -11.81 9.34
CA ARG A 3 -1.34 -10.44 9.82
C ARG A 3 -0.74 -9.64 8.67
N ILE A 4 -1.39 -8.56 8.29
CA ILE A 4 -1.00 -7.73 7.16
C ILE A 4 -0.72 -6.31 7.63
N GLN A 5 0.43 -5.78 7.23
CA GLN A 5 0.77 -4.37 7.43
C GLN A 5 0.30 -3.55 6.22
N ILE A 6 -0.60 -2.61 6.47
CA ILE A 6 -1.01 -1.58 5.52
C ILE A 6 -0.09 -0.37 5.69
N ILE A 7 0.52 0.10 4.59
CA ILE A 7 1.45 1.23 4.60
C ILE A 7 1.00 2.28 3.58
N HIS A 8 0.87 3.52 4.04
CA HIS A 8 0.52 4.67 3.23
C HIS A 8 1.68 5.68 3.22
N GLY A 9 2.21 5.93 2.04
CA GLY A 9 3.27 6.89 1.80
C GLY A 9 2.82 8.35 1.86
N PRO A 10 3.64 9.26 1.31
CA PRO A 10 3.48 10.69 1.50
C PRO A 10 2.22 11.24 0.84
N ASN A 11 1.65 12.25 1.47
CA ASN A 11 0.47 13.03 1.07
C ASN A 11 -0.87 12.27 1.07
N LEU A 12 -0.90 10.95 1.35
CA LEU A 12 -2.15 10.21 1.42
C LEU A 12 -3.03 10.63 2.60
N ASN A 13 -2.45 11.21 3.66
CA ASN A 13 -3.20 11.83 4.74
C ASN A 13 -4.04 13.05 4.29
N MET A 14 -3.78 13.60 3.10
CA MET A 14 -4.51 14.74 2.54
C MET A 14 -5.73 14.35 1.70
N LEU A 15 -6.03 13.05 1.57
CA LEU A 15 -7.20 12.56 0.83
C LEU A 15 -8.51 13.11 1.42
N GLY A 16 -9.43 13.51 0.55
CA GLY A 16 -10.71 14.11 0.92
C GLY A 16 -10.66 15.58 1.37
N LEU A 17 -9.47 16.15 1.59
CA LEU A 17 -9.29 17.55 2.01
C LEU A 17 -9.00 18.50 0.83
N ARG A 18 -8.46 17.99 -0.29
CA ARG A 18 -8.19 18.78 -1.50
C ARG A 18 -9.30 18.61 -2.53
N GLU A 19 -9.89 19.72 -2.96
CA GLU A 19 -10.80 19.85 -4.11
C GLU A 19 -11.76 18.64 -4.27
N PRO A 20 -12.75 18.47 -3.37
CA PRO A 20 -13.59 17.27 -3.29
C PRO A 20 -14.34 16.92 -4.59
N GLY A 21 -14.58 17.93 -5.44
CA GLY A 21 -15.21 17.75 -6.76
C GLY A 21 -14.32 17.07 -7.81
N ILE A 22 -13.00 17.05 -7.61
CA ILE A 22 -12.02 16.50 -8.56
C ILE A 22 -11.45 15.17 -8.04
N TYR A 23 -11.19 15.06 -6.74
CA TYR A 23 -10.51 13.90 -6.14
C TYR A 23 -11.43 12.94 -5.39
N GLY A 24 -12.73 13.23 -5.33
CA GLY A 24 -13.71 12.50 -4.55
C GLY A 24 -13.66 12.86 -3.07
N ARG A 25 -14.61 12.29 -2.31
CA ARG A 25 -14.79 12.56 -0.87
C ARG A 25 -14.17 11.51 0.04
N GLN A 26 -13.54 10.47 -0.52
CA GLN A 26 -12.95 9.42 0.29
C GLN A 26 -11.71 9.93 1.00
N THR A 27 -11.74 9.85 2.34
CA THR A 27 -10.61 10.12 3.22
C THR A 27 -9.78 8.86 3.41
N LEU A 28 -8.53 9.00 3.83
CA LEU A 28 -7.70 7.85 4.19
C LEU A 28 -8.34 7.03 5.32
N GLU A 29 -8.98 7.69 6.29
CA GLU A 29 -9.74 7.05 7.36
C GLU A 29 -10.88 6.17 6.82
N SER A 30 -11.64 6.65 5.83
CA SER A 30 -12.73 5.86 5.22
C SER A 30 -12.19 4.62 4.49
N ILE A 31 -11.02 4.72 3.86
CA ILE A 31 -10.34 3.59 3.20
C ILE A 31 -9.94 2.56 4.26
N ASN A 32 -9.33 3.00 5.36
CA ASN A 32 -8.91 2.11 6.46
C ASN A 32 -10.10 1.42 7.12
N ALA A 33 -11.21 2.12 7.32
CA ALA A 33 -12.44 1.52 7.85
C ALA A 33 -12.99 0.42 6.92
N SER A 34 -13.02 0.68 5.61
CA SER A 34 -13.44 -0.30 4.61
C SER A 34 -12.52 -1.52 4.58
N LEU A 35 -11.20 -1.32 4.68
CA LEU A 35 -10.23 -2.41 4.72
C LEU A 35 -10.37 -3.26 5.98
N SER A 36 -10.61 -2.65 7.15
CA SER A 36 -10.84 -3.38 8.39
C SER A 36 -12.10 -4.24 8.33
N GLN A 37 -13.17 -3.76 7.69
CA GLN A 37 -14.38 -4.55 7.45
C GLN A 37 -14.07 -5.74 6.53
N GLU A 38 -13.37 -5.50 5.41
CA GLU A 38 -12.99 -6.56 4.48
C GLU A 38 -12.11 -7.62 5.14
N ALA A 39 -11.11 -7.21 5.92
CA ALA A 39 -10.21 -8.11 6.62
C ALA A 39 -10.94 -8.97 7.66
N SER A 40 -11.98 -8.43 8.30
CA SER A 40 -12.84 -9.20 9.20
C SER A 40 -13.56 -10.34 8.46
N HIS A 41 -14.02 -10.10 7.23
CA HIS A 41 -14.61 -11.13 6.38
C HIS A 41 -13.60 -12.17 5.91
N LEU A 42 -12.35 -11.76 5.69
CA LEU A 42 -11.25 -12.66 5.28
C LEU A 42 -10.59 -13.39 6.48
N GLY A 43 -10.95 -13.04 7.71
CA GLY A 43 -10.29 -13.60 8.91
C GLY A 43 -8.81 -13.21 9.00
N VAL A 44 -8.49 -11.95 8.72
CA VAL A 44 -7.12 -11.40 8.70
C VAL A 44 -7.02 -10.22 9.66
N ALA A 45 -5.88 -10.09 10.35
CA ALA A 45 -5.58 -8.93 11.19
C ALA A 45 -4.84 -7.86 10.38
N LEU A 46 -5.26 -6.59 10.51
CA LEU A 46 -4.58 -5.46 9.88
C LEU A 46 -3.89 -4.58 10.93
N SER A 47 -2.66 -4.17 10.60
CA SER A 47 -1.99 -3.02 11.19
C SER A 47 -1.90 -1.92 10.14
N VAL A 48 -2.07 -0.65 10.52
CA VAL A 48 -2.06 0.47 9.56
C VAL A 48 -1.02 1.50 9.97
N PHE A 49 -0.23 1.97 9.02
CA PHE A 49 0.75 3.02 9.21
C PHE A 49 0.72 4.01 8.03
N GLN A 50 0.78 5.31 8.33
CA GLN A 50 0.94 6.37 7.34
C GLN A 50 2.09 7.27 7.74
N SER A 51 2.94 7.64 6.79
CA SER A 51 3.93 8.68 7.02
C SER A 51 4.31 9.44 5.76
N ASN A 52 4.72 10.70 5.97
CA ASN A 52 5.33 11.54 4.94
C ASN A 52 6.86 11.41 4.92
N SER A 53 7.45 10.73 5.89
CA SER A 53 8.90 10.55 6.01
C SER A 53 9.32 9.20 5.46
N GLU A 54 10.26 9.20 4.51
CA GLU A 54 10.84 7.97 3.95
C GLU A 54 11.45 7.07 5.04
N GLY A 55 12.25 7.64 5.95
CA GLY A 55 12.87 6.88 7.04
C GLY A 55 11.84 6.19 7.94
N ALA A 56 10.74 6.88 8.27
CA ALA A 56 9.68 6.28 9.09
C ALA A 56 8.96 5.13 8.37
N LEU A 57 8.83 5.20 7.04
CA LEU A 57 8.27 4.09 6.25
C LEU A 57 9.25 2.91 6.22
N VAL A 58 10.55 3.17 6.07
CA VAL A 58 11.60 2.15 6.14
C VAL A 58 11.60 1.46 7.51
N ASP A 59 11.56 2.22 8.60
CA ASP A 59 11.50 1.69 9.97
C ASP A 59 10.26 0.83 10.18
N CYS A 60 9.10 1.28 9.69
CA CYS A 60 7.86 0.52 9.75
C CYS A 60 7.97 -0.80 8.98
N ILE A 61 8.55 -0.79 7.77
CA ILE A 61 8.76 -2.01 6.96
C ILE A 61 9.68 -2.97 7.71
N GLN A 62 10.81 -2.51 8.24
CA GLN A 62 11.74 -3.38 8.98
C GLN A 62 11.09 -3.99 10.23
N ALA A 63 10.26 -3.23 10.93
CA ALA A 63 9.52 -3.72 12.10
C ALA A 63 8.47 -4.80 11.78
N THR A 64 8.15 -5.03 10.50
CA THR A 64 7.25 -6.13 10.09
C THR A 64 7.90 -7.51 10.18
N PHE A 65 9.23 -7.58 10.14
CA PHE A 65 9.97 -8.85 10.12
C PHE A 65 9.66 -9.70 11.36
N GLY A 66 9.22 -10.94 11.16
CA GLY A 66 8.81 -11.86 12.24
C GLY A 66 7.45 -11.54 12.88
N HIS A 67 6.82 -10.42 12.54
CA HIS A 67 5.57 -9.94 13.14
C HIS A 67 4.39 -9.88 12.18
N GLN A 68 4.64 -9.80 10.88
CA GLN A 68 3.62 -9.73 9.84
C GLN A 68 3.90 -10.79 8.79
N ASP A 69 2.84 -11.20 8.10
CA ASP A 69 2.88 -12.24 7.08
C ASP A 69 2.90 -11.63 5.66
N GLY A 70 2.43 -10.38 5.50
CA GLY A 70 2.53 -9.64 4.24
C GLY A 70 2.35 -8.12 4.37
N ILE A 71 2.64 -7.39 3.29
CA ILE A 71 2.57 -5.93 3.24
C ILE A 71 1.66 -5.46 2.08
N LEU A 72 0.68 -4.61 2.37
CA LEU A 72 -0.07 -3.88 1.36
C LEU A 72 0.36 -2.41 1.41
N ILE A 73 1.05 -1.94 0.37
CA ILE A 73 1.66 -0.60 0.37
C ILE A 73 1.12 0.28 -0.75
N ASN A 74 0.67 1.48 -0.40
CA ASN A 74 0.60 2.60 -1.33
C ASN A 74 1.78 3.54 -1.05
N PRO A 75 2.89 3.43 -1.78
CA PRO A 75 4.08 4.24 -1.54
C PRO A 75 3.91 5.72 -1.94
N GLY A 76 2.76 6.12 -2.49
CA GLY A 76 2.54 7.47 -2.99
C GLY A 76 3.63 7.89 -3.99
N ALA A 77 4.16 9.10 -3.82
CA ALA A 77 5.23 9.60 -4.69
C ALA A 77 6.53 8.80 -4.59
N TYR A 78 6.78 8.11 -3.47
CA TYR A 78 8.05 7.41 -3.25
C TYR A 78 8.21 6.16 -4.11
N THR A 79 7.16 5.67 -4.76
CA THR A 79 7.34 4.60 -5.75
C THR A 79 8.31 4.98 -6.86
N HIS A 80 8.35 6.26 -7.22
CA HIS A 80 9.15 6.76 -8.33
C HIS A 80 10.57 7.15 -7.94
N THR A 81 10.88 7.21 -6.64
CA THR A 81 12.12 7.82 -6.15
C THR A 81 12.87 6.99 -5.10
N SER A 82 12.17 6.16 -4.32
CA SER A 82 12.74 5.56 -3.12
C SER A 82 13.34 4.19 -3.39
N VAL A 83 14.65 4.17 -3.61
CA VAL A 83 15.44 2.92 -3.54
C VAL A 83 15.50 2.41 -2.09
N ALA A 84 15.47 3.29 -1.09
CA ALA A 84 15.51 2.90 0.32
C ALA A 84 14.29 2.05 0.74
N ILE A 85 13.07 2.43 0.34
CA ILE A 85 11.86 1.65 0.62
C ILE A 85 11.88 0.32 -0.16
N ARG A 86 12.34 0.33 -1.43
CA ARG A 86 12.53 -0.91 -2.20
C ARG A 86 13.45 -1.88 -1.45
N ASP A 87 14.61 -1.40 -1.00
CA ASP A 87 15.60 -2.23 -0.33
C ASP A 87 15.10 -2.73 1.03
N ALA A 88 14.32 -1.91 1.76
CA ALA A 88 13.68 -2.34 2.99
C ALA A 88 12.68 -3.49 2.75
N ILE A 89 11.84 -3.40 1.71
CA ILE A 89 10.91 -4.48 1.33
C ILE A 89 11.68 -5.75 0.96
N ALA A 90 12.73 -5.62 0.13
CA ALA A 90 13.55 -6.75 -0.27
C ALA A 90 14.27 -7.40 0.93
N ALA A 91 14.72 -6.60 1.91
CA ALA A 91 15.42 -7.10 3.09
C ALA A 91 14.52 -7.89 4.03
N VAL A 92 13.26 -7.49 4.23
CA VAL A 92 12.32 -8.24 5.07
C VAL A 92 11.76 -9.48 4.37
N GLY A 93 11.76 -9.51 3.04
CA GLY A 93 11.40 -10.69 2.25
C GLY A 93 9.91 -11.09 2.34
N LEU A 94 9.04 -10.21 2.87
CA LEU A 94 7.62 -10.49 2.99
C LEU A 94 6.89 -10.25 1.66
N PRO A 95 5.91 -11.12 1.29
CA PRO A 95 5.03 -10.87 0.17
C PRO A 95 4.39 -9.49 0.25
N THR A 96 4.61 -8.68 -0.77
CA THR A 96 4.19 -7.28 -0.81
C THR A 96 3.34 -7.01 -2.04
N VAL A 97 2.19 -6.35 -1.87
CA VAL A 97 1.37 -5.86 -2.99
C VAL A 97 1.41 -4.33 -2.99
N GLU A 98 1.77 -3.75 -4.13
CA GLU A 98 1.76 -2.31 -4.33
C GLU A 98 0.40 -1.85 -4.87
N VAL A 99 -0.16 -0.77 -4.31
CA VAL A 99 -1.43 -0.22 -4.76
C VAL A 99 -1.38 1.29 -4.99
N HIS A 100 -2.09 1.74 -6.02
CA HIS A 100 -2.27 3.16 -6.33
C HIS A 100 -3.74 3.48 -6.58
N LEU A 101 -4.19 4.62 -6.04
CA LEU A 101 -5.54 5.13 -6.28
C LEU A 101 -5.74 5.49 -7.76
N SER A 102 -4.81 6.25 -8.32
CA SER A 102 -4.83 6.68 -9.72
C SER A 102 -4.12 5.68 -10.64
N ASN A 103 -4.46 5.71 -11.93
CA ASN A 103 -3.66 5.02 -12.94
C ASN A 103 -2.38 5.82 -13.18
N ILE A 104 -1.25 5.32 -12.67
CA ILE A 104 0.05 6.01 -12.75
C ILE A 104 0.58 6.10 -14.19
N HIS A 105 0.15 5.20 -15.08
CA HIS A 105 0.55 5.16 -16.49
C HIS A 105 -0.21 6.12 -17.40
N ARG A 106 -1.29 6.76 -16.89
CA ARG A 106 -1.98 7.86 -17.58
C ARG A 106 -1.38 9.23 -17.24
N ARG A 107 -0.38 9.26 -16.38
CA ARG A 107 0.20 10.49 -15.84
C ARG A 107 1.52 10.80 -16.54
N GLU A 108 2.32 11.68 -15.94
CA GLU A 108 3.58 12.12 -16.50
C GLU A 108 4.57 10.95 -16.65
N PRO A 109 5.47 10.95 -17.65
CA PRO A 109 6.37 9.82 -17.91
C PRO A 109 7.23 9.38 -16.71
N PHE A 110 7.61 10.31 -15.83
CA PHE A 110 8.38 9.98 -14.63
C PHE A 110 7.59 9.09 -13.63
N ARG A 111 6.27 9.02 -13.77
CA ARG A 111 5.41 8.15 -12.94
C ARG A 111 5.26 6.75 -13.46
N HIS A 112 5.78 6.46 -14.65
CA HIS A 112 5.69 5.13 -15.25
C HIS A 112 6.72 4.17 -14.65
N HIS A 113 7.77 4.71 -14.03
CA HIS A 113 8.77 3.92 -13.33
C HIS A 113 8.38 3.76 -11.85
N SER A 114 8.48 2.53 -11.36
CA SER A 114 8.31 2.17 -9.96
C SER A 114 9.51 1.33 -9.51
N TYR A 115 10.18 1.76 -8.45
CA TYR A 115 11.18 0.94 -7.76
C TYR A 115 10.54 -0.17 -6.94
N ILE A 116 9.30 0.02 -6.48
CA ILE A 116 8.60 -0.91 -5.59
C ILE A 116 8.02 -2.10 -6.37
N ALA A 117 7.47 -1.87 -7.55
CA ALA A 117 6.87 -2.90 -8.39
C ALA A 117 7.83 -4.06 -8.68
N ALA A 118 9.14 -3.79 -8.76
CA ALA A 118 10.18 -4.78 -9.02
C ALA A 118 10.41 -5.76 -7.86
N VAL A 119 9.98 -5.41 -6.64
CA VAL A 119 10.11 -6.25 -5.43
C VAL A 119 8.76 -6.63 -4.82
N ALA A 120 7.65 -6.26 -5.48
CA ALA A 120 6.30 -6.65 -5.11
C ALA A 120 5.86 -7.91 -5.85
N VAL A 121 4.93 -8.67 -5.26
CA VAL A 121 4.21 -9.78 -5.91
C VAL A 121 3.41 -9.26 -7.11
N GLY A 122 2.85 -8.06 -6.98
CA GLY A 122 2.10 -7.41 -8.04
C GLY A 122 1.77 -5.96 -7.69
N GLN A 123 1.31 -5.23 -8.70
CA GLN A 123 0.89 -3.84 -8.58
C GLN A 123 -0.55 -3.67 -9.09
N ILE A 124 -1.38 -2.95 -8.34
CA ILE A 124 -2.75 -2.60 -8.72
C ILE A 124 -2.90 -1.09 -8.76
N CYS A 125 -3.27 -0.52 -9.90
CA CYS A 125 -3.42 0.93 -10.04
C CYS A 125 -4.69 1.32 -10.80
N GLY A 126 -5.27 2.48 -10.44
CA GLY A 126 -6.32 3.12 -11.23
C GLY A 126 -7.77 2.76 -10.90
N PHE A 127 -8.00 1.99 -9.84
CA PHE A 127 -9.35 1.63 -9.38
C PHE A 127 -9.83 2.47 -8.18
N GLY A 128 -9.19 3.61 -7.92
CA GLY A 128 -9.50 4.45 -6.77
C GLY A 128 -9.27 3.70 -5.46
N ALA A 129 -10.15 3.87 -4.48
CA ALA A 129 -10.05 3.16 -3.21
C ALA A 129 -10.16 1.64 -3.37
N ASP A 130 -10.83 1.15 -4.42
CA ASP A 130 -10.98 -0.30 -4.66
C ASP A 130 -9.64 -0.98 -4.96
N SER A 131 -8.62 -0.24 -5.41
CA SER A 131 -7.25 -0.76 -5.54
C SER A 131 -6.75 -1.39 -4.24
N TYR A 132 -7.11 -0.84 -3.08
CA TYR A 132 -6.74 -1.40 -1.78
C TYR A 132 -7.47 -2.71 -1.49
N ARG A 133 -8.78 -2.79 -1.74
CA ARG A 133 -9.56 -4.02 -1.53
C ARG A 133 -9.03 -5.14 -2.44
N LEU A 134 -8.83 -4.84 -3.71
CA LEU A 134 -8.26 -5.78 -4.68
C LEU A 134 -6.86 -6.23 -4.27
N GLY A 135 -6.02 -5.31 -3.78
CA GLY A 135 -4.67 -5.62 -3.33
C GLY A 135 -4.64 -6.48 -2.08
N LEU A 136 -5.53 -6.22 -1.12
CA LEU A 136 -5.69 -7.05 0.07
C LEU A 136 -6.09 -8.49 -0.32
N HIS A 137 -7.10 -8.65 -1.17
CA HIS A 137 -7.54 -9.95 -1.66
C HIS A 137 -6.43 -10.70 -2.40
N ALA A 138 -5.70 -10.01 -3.28
CA ALA A 138 -4.59 -10.60 -4.02
C ALA A 138 -3.48 -11.07 -3.07
N LEU A 139 -3.14 -10.27 -2.06
CA LEU A 139 -2.13 -10.61 -1.06
C LEU A 139 -2.55 -11.80 -0.19
N VAL A 140 -3.77 -11.79 0.34
CA VAL A 140 -4.31 -12.89 1.15
C VAL A 140 -4.31 -14.18 0.36
N LYS A 141 -4.83 -14.15 -0.87
CA LYS A 141 -4.82 -15.32 -1.75
C LYS A 141 -3.42 -15.80 -2.07
N HIS A 142 -2.45 -14.90 -2.25
CA HIS A 142 -1.06 -15.30 -2.46
C HIS A 142 -0.49 -16.03 -1.24
N LEU A 143 -0.74 -15.50 -0.03
CA LEU A 143 -0.27 -16.08 1.24
C LEU A 143 -0.92 -17.42 1.57
N GLU A 144 -2.18 -17.66 1.19
CA GLU A 144 -2.85 -18.95 1.39
C GLU A 144 -2.33 -20.07 0.47
N ASN A 145 -1.71 -19.71 -0.65
CA ASN A 145 -1.19 -20.66 -1.64
C ASN A 145 0.33 -20.89 -1.53
N ALA A 146 1.01 -20.20 -0.60
CA ALA A 146 2.45 -20.32 -0.34
C ALA A 146 2.74 -21.37 0.74
#